data_AF-A0A251ZSH7-F1
#
_entry.id   AF-A0A251ZSH7-F1
#
_cell.length_a   1.000
_cell.length_b   1.000
_cell.length_c   1.000
_cell.angle_alpha   90.00
_cell.angle_beta   90.00
_cell.angle_gamma   90.00
#
_symmetry.space_group_name_H-M   'P 1'
#
loop_
_entity.id
_entity.type
_entity.pdbx_description
1 polymer ?
#
loop_
_entity_poly.entity_id
_entity_poly.type
_entity_poly.pdbx_seq_one_letter_code
_entity_poly.pdbx_strand_id
1 'polypeptide(L)'
;ARNLKDLNQLVEDLNAKGISIHFHKENITFTNNEDHIKKLMFQLLGSFAEFERSLIRERQREGIAKAKQAGKYKGRKKTIDNSVIIEAMSKEGASYRKTAKALNISLSTVQRIMKEYKHLNL
;
A
#
# COMPACT_ATOMS: atom_id res chain seq x y z
N ALA A 1 -17.81 -2.16 -1.74
CA ALA A 1 -17.33 -0.86 -2.26
C ALA A 1 -16.06 -0.42 -1.51
N ARG A 2 -15.12 0.30 -2.14
CA ARG A 2 -13.84 0.71 -1.51
C ARG A 2 -13.80 2.18 -1.10
N ASN A 3 -14.75 2.98 -1.56
CA ASN A 3 -14.97 4.38 -1.23
C ASN A 3 -16.49 4.71 -1.35
N LEU A 4 -16.90 5.92 -0.97
CA LEU A 4 -18.31 6.33 -0.99
C LEU A 4 -18.89 6.35 -2.41
N LYS A 5 -18.12 6.83 -3.39
CA LYS A 5 -18.55 6.87 -4.79
C LYS A 5 -18.85 5.47 -5.32
N ASP A 6 -17.97 4.50 -5.08
CA ASP A 6 -18.17 3.10 -5.45
C ASP A 6 -19.43 2.52 -4.78
N LEU A 7 -19.71 2.95 -3.55
CA LEU A 7 -20.86 2.46 -2.79
C LEU A 7 -22.17 3.04 -3.34
N ASN A 8 -22.21 4.35 -3.62
CA ASN A 8 -23.32 5.00 -4.29
C ASN A 8 -23.65 4.31 -5.61
N GLN A 9 -22.64 4.11 -6.46
CA GLN A 9 -22.84 3.45 -7.75
C GLN A 9 -23.39 2.03 -7.58
N LEU A 10 -22.83 1.24 -6.65
CA LEU A 10 -23.30 -0.12 -6.40
C LEU A 10 -24.76 -0.16 -5.95
N VAL A 11 -25.16 0.76 -5.06
CA VAL A 11 -26.55 0.84 -4.58
C VAL A 11 -27.49 1.25 -5.72
N GLU A 12 -27.12 2.25 -6.52
CA GLU A 12 -27.90 2.70 -7.68
C GLU A 12 -28.07 1.57 -8.71
N ASP A 13 -26.99 0.87 -9.06
CA ASP A 13 -27.01 -0.23 -10.03
C ASP A 13 -27.89 -1.41 -9.60
N LEU A 14 -27.93 -1.72 -8.31
CA LEU A 14 -28.74 -2.81 -7.75
C LEU A 14 -30.21 -2.41 -7.62
N ASN A 15 -30.50 -1.19 -7.17
CA ASN A 15 -31.87 -0.67 -7.11
C ASN A 15 -32.50 -0.60 -8.51
N ALA A 16 -31.72 -0.20 -9.53
CA ALA A 16 -32.17 -0.17 -10.93
C ALA A 16 -32.58 -1.55 -11.46
N LYS A 17 -32.06 -2.63 -10.84
CA LYS A 17 -32.45 -4.03 -11.12
C LYS A 17 -33.62 -4.51 -10.25
N GLY A 18 -34.22 -3.64 -9.45
CA GLY A 18 -35.29 -3.97 -8.50
C GLY A 18 -34.83 -4.65 -7.21
N ILE A 19 -33.52 -4.69 -6.95
CA ILE A 19 -32.95 -5.33 -5.75
C ILE A 19 -33.00 -4.32 -4.60
N SER A 20 -33.50 -4.75 -3.44
CA SER A 20 -33.49 -3.94 -2.22
C SER A 20 -32.26 -4.27 -1.36
N ILE A 21 -31.64 -3.24 -0.79
CA ILE A 21 -30.42 -3.36 0.02
C ILE A 21 -30.74 -2.90 1.45
N HIS A 22 -30.46 -3.77 2.41
CA HIS A 22 -30.62 -3.50 3.83
C HIS A 22 -29.26 -3.41 4.52
N PHE A 23 -28.94 -2.24 5.07
CA PHE A 23 -27.78 -2.03 5.93
C PHE A 23 -28.18 -2.35 7.38
N HIS A 24 -27.76 -3.51 7.88
CA HIS A 24 -28.18 -4.02 9.20
C HIS A 24 -27.77 -3.13 10.37
N LYS A 25 -26.56 -2.57 10.32
CA LYS A 25 -26.01 -1.81 11.46
C LYS A 25 -26.66 -0.43 11.57
N GLU A 26 -26.87 0.22 10.43
CA GLU A 26 -27.48 1.55 10.34
C GLU A 26 -29.02 1.48 10.31
N ASN A 27 -29.58 0.28 10.14
CA ASN A 27 -31.01 0.01 9.96
C ASN A 27 -31.62 0.83 8.81
N ILE A 28 -30.89 0.96 7.70
CA ILE A 28 -31.28 1.73 6.51
C ILE A 28 -31.58 0.77 5.37
N THR A 29 -32.70 1.00 4.69
CA THR A 29 -33.16 0.18 3.56
C THR A 29 -33.26 1.02 2.29
N PHE A 30 -32.50 0.66 1.26
CA PHE A 30 -32.62 1.22 -0.08
C PHE A 30 -33.46 0.29 -0.94
N THR A 31 -34.47 0.87 -1.59
CA THR A 31 -35.44 0.20 -2.46
C THR A 31 -35.58 1.02 -3.73
N ASN A 32 -36.24 0.47 -4.75
CA ASN A 32 -36.52 1.20 -5.99
C ASN A 32 -37.51 2.38 -5.82
N ASN A 33 -38.13 2.53 -4.64
CA ASN A 33 -38.96 3.70 -4.33
C ASN A 33 -38.06 4.90 -3.98
N GLU A 34 -38.29 6.04 -4.64
CA GLU A 34 -37.55 7.27 -4.42
C GLU A 34 -37.81 7.83 -3.01
N ASP A 35 -36.91 7.52 -2.09
CA ASP A 35 -36.89 8.11 -0.76
C ASP A 35 -35.73 9.11 -0.68
N HIS A 36 -36.02 10.37 -1.03
CA HIS A 36 -35.02 11.44 -1.09
C HIS A 36 -34.31 11.66 0.26
N ILE A 37 -34.98 11.37 1.39
CA ILE A 37 -34.39 11.47 2.73
C ILE A 37 -33.32 10.41 2.91
N LYS A 38 -33.56 9.17 2.48
CA LYS A 38 -32.56 8.10 2.56
C LYS A 38 -31.35 8.39 1.68
N LYS A 39 -31.54 8.96 0.50
CA LYS A 39 -30.43 9.40 -0.37
C LYS A 39 -29.59 10.47 0.30
N LEU A 40 -30.21 11.46 0.94
CA LEU A 40 -29.50 12.50 1.71
C LEU A 40 -28.73 11.90 2.89
N MET A 41 -29.37 11.06 3.70
CA MET A 41 -28.72 10.40 4.85
C MET A 41 -27.51 9.58 4.42
N PHE A 42 -27.61 8.88 3.28
CA PHE A 42 -26.51 8.11 2.73
C PHE A 42 -25.31 8.97 2.34
N GLN A 43 -25.57 10.08 1.64
CA GLN A 43 -24.53 11.05 1.27
C GLN A 43 -23.87 11.67 2.50
N LEU A 44 -24.66 11.95 3.54
CA LEU A 44 -24.15 12.48 4.80
C LEU A 44 -23.25 11.48 5.52
N LEU A 45 -23.69 10.22 5.68
CA LEU A 45 -22.89 9.15 6.27
C LEU A 45 -21.59 8.92 5.51
N GLY A 46 -21.67 8.96 4.18
CA GLY A 46 -20.51 8.90 3.31
C GLY A 46 -19.52 10.03 3.53
N SER A 47 -20.03 11.26 3.59
CA SER A 47 -19.21 12.46 3.85
C SER A 47 -18.52 12.38 5.21
N PHE A 48 -19.21 11.89 6.24
CA PHE A 48 -18.61 11.65 7.56
C PHE A 48 -17.50 10.60 7.50
N ALA A 49 -17.71 9.48 6.80
CA ALA A 49 -16.68 8.45 6.65
C ALA A 49 -15.43 8.97 5.91
N GLU A 50 -15.61 9.81 4.90
CA GLU A 50 -14.50 10.46 4.19
C GLU A 50 -13.75 11.46 5.08
N PHE A 51 -14.48 12.25 5.87
CA PHE A 51 -13.93 13.17 6.85
C PHE A 51 -13.10 12.44 7.93
N GLU A 52 -13.62 11.38 8.54
CA GLU A 52 -12.87 10.60 9.52
C GLU A 52 -11.60 10.00 8.91
N ARG A 53 -11.69 9.49 7.68
CA ARG A 53 -10.54 8.94 6.96
C ARG A 53 -9.48 9.99 6.68
N SER A 54 -9.87 11.23 6.38
CA SER A 54 -8.93 12.33 6.15
C SER A 54 -8.19 12.69 7.44
N LEU A 55 -8.89 12.78 8.58
CA LEU A 55 -8.31 13.01 9.90
C LEU A 55 -7.33 11.89 10.32
N ILE A 56 -7.68 10.62 10.08
CA ILE A 56 -6.78 9.49 10.37
C ILE A 56 -5.47 9.61 9.57
N ARG A 57 -5.58 9.94 8.27
CA ARG A 57 -4.40 10.14 7.41
C ARG A 57 -3.55 11.31 7.84
N GLU A 58 -4.16 12.39 8.30
CA GLU A 58 -3.45 13.55 8.82
C GLU A 58 -2.61 13.19 10.05
N ARG A 59 -3.23 12.57 11.07
CA ARG A 59 -2.53 12.08 12.27
C ARG A 59 -1.44 11.07 11.93
N GLN A 60 -1.70 10.18 10.97
CA GLN A 60 -0.69 9.24 10.48
C GLN A 60 0.51 9.98 9.88
N ARG A 61 0.27 11.01 9.05
CA ARG A 61 1.33 11.81 8.43
C ARG A 61 2.19 12.52 9.49
N GLU A 62 1.57 13.10 10.51
CA GLU A 62 2.27 13.70 11.64
C GLU A 62 3.14 12.68 12.39
N GLY A 63 2.59 11.49 12.68
CA GLY A 63 3.33 10.40 13.31
C GLY A 63 4.53 9.94 12.46
N ILE A 64 4.33 9.80 11.15
CA ILE A 64 5.40 9.48 10.19
C ILE A 64 6.48 10.58 10.21
N ALA A 65 6.10 11.85 10.18
CA ALA A 65 7.04 12.97 10.20
C ALA A 65 7.91 12.96 11.48
N LYS A 66 7.30 12.80 12.65
CA LYS A 66 8.02 12.66 13.94
C LYS A 66 8.96 11.46 13.94
N ALA A 67 8.52 10.31 13.44
CA ALA A 67 9.34 9.11 13.37
C ALA A 67 10.49 9.22 12.34
N LYS A 68 10.31 9.97 11.25
CA LYS A 68 11.38 10.30 10.30
C LYS A 68 12.43 11.22 10.94
N GLN A 69 12.00 12.28 11.63
CA GLN A 69 12.90 13.18 12.37
C GLN A 69 13.70 12.42 13.45
N ALA A 70 13.07 11.46 14.13
CA ALA A 70 13.73 10.58 15.09
C ALA A 70 14.59 9.47 14.45
N GLY A 71 14.76 9.45 13.12
CA GLY A 71 15.61 8.47 12.42
C GLY A 71 15.11 7.02 12.46
N LYS A 72 13.84 6.77 12.81
CA LYS A 72 13.28 5.40 12.93
C LYS A 72 13.10 4.72 11.56
N TYR A 73 12.90 5.50 10.50
CA TYR A 73 12.76 4.99 9.14
C TYR A 73 14.14 4.62 8.55
N LYS A 74 14.53 3.36 8.66
CA LYS A 74 15.79 2.82 8.10
C LYS A 74 15.62 2.07 6.77
N GLY A 75 14.42 2.18 6.16
CA GLY A 75 14.06 1.43 4.95
C GLY A 75 13.94 -0.07 5.19
N ARG A 76 13.89 -0.84 4.09
CA ARG A 76 13.89 -2.31 4.16
C ARG A 76 15.23 -2.78 4.71
N LYS A 77 15.21 -3.64 5.73
CA LYS A 77 16.43 -4.33 6.20
C LYS A 77 17.06 -5.09 5.03
N LYS A 78 18.38 -4.93 4.85
CA LYS A 78 19.13 -5.68 3.85
C LYS A 78 18.96 -7.18 4.10
N THR A 79 18.74 -7.93 3.02
CA THR A 79 18.47 -9.38 3.07
C THR A 79 19.76 -10.19 3.20
N ILE A 80 20.87 -9.62 2.74
CA ILE A 80 22.22 -10.21 2.84
C ILE A 80 23.23 -9.09 3.04
N ASP A 81 24.34 -9.38 3.72
CA ASP A 81 25.44 -8.43 3.85
C ASP A 81 26.18 -8.28 2.51
N ASN A 82 26.60 -7.06 2.21
CA ASN A 82 27.33 -6.72 0.99
C ASN A 82 28.68 -7.45 0.95
N SER A 83 29.31 -7.67 2.11
CA SER A 83 30.61 -8.36 2.26
C SER A 83 30.60 -9.76 1.65
N VAL A 84 29.54 -10.54 1.91
CA VAL A 84 29.37 -11.91 1.39
C VAL A 84 29.32 -11.93 -0.14
N ILE A 85 28.68 -10.92 -0.75
CA ILE A 85 28.61 -10.81 -2.21
C ILE A 85 29.97 -10.45 -2.79
N ILE A 86 30.71 -9.54 -2.14
CA ILE A 86 32.04 -9.12 -2.57
C ILE A 86 33.03 -10.30 -2.48
N GLU A 87 33.01 -11.05 -1.37
CA GLU A 87 33.84 -12.24 -1.19
C GLU A 87 33.49 -13.35 -2.18
N ALA A 88 32.21 -13.58 -2.46
CA ALA A 88 31.81 -14.54 -3.49
C ALA A 88 32.26 -14.11 -4.90
N MET A 89 32.36 -12.79 -5.15
CA MET A 89 32.82 -12.22 -6.42
C MET A 89 34.35 -12.15 -6.55
N SER A 90 35.12 -12.24 -5.46
CA SER A 90 36.59 -12.26 -5.51
C SER A 90 37.17 -13.65 -5.81
N LYS A 91 36.35 -14.71 -5.76
CA LYS A 91 36.75 -16.08 -6.09
C LYS A 91 37.01 -16.24 -7.59
N GLU A 92 37.98 -17.06 -7.93
CA GLU A 92 38.35 -17.34 -9.31
C GLU A 92 37.18 -17.99 -10.09
N GLY A 93 36.89 -17.49 -11.29
CA GLY A 93 35.74 -17.93 -12.09
C GLY A 93 34.36 -17.49 -11.57
N ALA A 94 34.30 -16.49 -10.68
CA ALA A 94 33.04 -15.89 -10.25
C ALA A 94 32.36 -15.12 -11.40
N SER A 95 31.03 -15.21 -11.45
CA SER A 95 30.20 -14.41 -12.36
C SER A 95 28.96 -13.92 -11.63
N TYR A 96 28.43 -12.75 -12.01
CA TYR A 96 27.26 -12.19 -11.35
C TYR A 96 26.07 -13.17 -11.31
N ARG A 97 25.85 -13.95 -12.37
CA ARG A 97 24.78 -14.97 -12.41
C ARG A 97 25.06 -16.15 -11.48
N LYS A 98 26.31 -16.63 -11.42
CA LYS A 98 26.71 -17.74 -10.55
C LYS A 98 26.59 -17.35 -9.08
N THR A 99 27.04 -16.15 -8.73
CA THR A 99 26.94 -15.60 -7.37
C THR A 99 25.50 -15.35 -6.95
N ALA A 100 24.67 -14.79 -7.85
CA ALA A 100 23.24 -14.60 -7.59
C ALA A 100 22.53 -15.93 -7.30
N LYS A 101 22.82 -16.97 -8.09
CA LYS A 101 22.25 -18.32 -7.90
C LYS A 101 22.74 -18.96 -6.59
N ALA A 102 24.03 -18.86 -6.28
CA ALA A 102 24.61 -19.44 -5.07
C ALA A 102 24.09 -18.80 -3.78
N LEU A 103 23.88 -17.48 -3.79
CA LEU A 103 23.40 -16.72 -2.64
C LEU A 103 21.87 -16.57 -2.60
N ASN A 104 21.16 -17.17 -3.58
CA ASN A 104 19.70 -17.08 -3.74
C ASN A 104 19.16 -15.64 -3.72
N ILE A 105 19.82 -14.75 -4.47
CA ILE A 105 19.44 -13.33 -4.60
C ILE A 105 19.27 -12.95 -6.06
N SER A 106 18.63 -11.81 -6.32
CA SER A 106 18.49 -11.31 -7.68
C SER A 106 19.84 -10.89 -8.28
N LEU A 107 20.00 -11.11 -9.59
CA LEU A 107 21.15 -10.61 -10.35
C LEU A 107 21.34 -9.09 -10.17
N SER A 108 20.24 -8.35 -10.16
CA SER A 108 20.23 -6.90 -9.96
C SER A 108 20.83 -6.47 -8.61
N THR A 109 20.71 -7.30 -7.57
CA THR A 109 21.30 -7.03 -6.26
C THR A 109 22.81 -7.14 -6.31
N VAL A 110 23.33 -8.20 -6.93
CA VAL A 110 24.78 -8.40 -7.12
C VAL A 110 25.39 -7.27 -7.96
N GLN A 111 24.76 -6.92 -9.08
CA GLN A 111 25.24 -5.84 -9.96
C GLN A 111 25.26 -4.49 -9.25
N ARG A 112 24.19 -4.14 -8.53
CA ARG A 112 24.10 -2.87 -7.79
C ARG A 112 25.22 -2.76 -6.75
N ILE A 113 25.43 -3.82 -5.96
CA ILE A 113 26.44 -3.83 -4.90
C ILE A 113 27.85 -3.76 -5.49
N MET A 114 28.13 -4.50 -6.57
CA MET A 114 29.45 -4.45 -7.22
C MET A 114 29.71 -3.11 -7.92
N LYS A 115 28.68 -2.42 -8.42
CA LYS A 115 28.80 -1.05 -8.94
C LYS A 115 29.13 -0.05 -7.83
N GLU A 116 28.42 -0.11 -6.70
CA GLU A 116 28.70 0.71 -5.51
C GLU A 116 30.12 0.45 -4.98
N TYR A 117 30.53 -0.81 -4.87
CA TYR A 117 31.87 -1.19 -4.40
C TYR A 117 33.00 -0.67 -5.29
N LYS A 118 32.85 -0.76 -6.62
CA LYS A 118 33.86 -0.20 -7.55
C LYS A 118 33.97 1.31 -7.45
N HIS A 119 32.86 2.02 -7.24
CA HIS A 119 32.86 3.47 -7.15
C HIS A 119 33.46 4.01 -5.84
N LEU A 120 33.49 3.20 -4.78
CA LEU A 120 34.06 3.56 -3.47
C LEU A 120 35.56 3.24 -3.34
N ASN A 121 36.11 2.39 -4.22
CA ASN A 121 37.50 1.94 -4.20
C ASN A 121 38.30 2.38 -5.44
N LEU A 122 37.77 3.36 -6.17
CA LEU A 122 38.42 4.13 -7.23
C LEU A 122 38.51 5.59 -6.76
#